data_AF-A0A7X5IVB2-F1
#
_entry.id   AF-A0A7X5IVB2-F1
#
_cell.length_a   1.000
_cell.length_b   1.000
_cell.length_c   1.000
_cell.angle_alpha   90.00
_cell.angle_beta   90.00
_cell.angle_gamma   90.00
#
_symmetry.space_group_name_H-M   'P 1'
#
loop_
_entity.id
_entity.type
_entity.pdbx_description
1 polymer ?
#
loop_
_entity_poly.entity_id
_entity_poly.type
_entity_poly.pdbx_seq_one_letter_code
_entity_poly.pdbx_strand_id
1 'polypeptide(L)'
;MTDKNYSEFLEITGAGRSFVEDINDLLLDSKCKRETKTSKSGFLVSYLLQDTKKTLATFVCRKTGIKIRVFPQHLNEYADFLDTLPAKMKKEIIKASSCKRLVNPNDCNPKCAMGYDFIMDMERYQKCRYMAFMLSITEESISYIKKFLQYELMK
;
A
#
# COMPACT_ATOMS: atom_id res chain seq x y z
N MET A 1 6.61 -20.91 -15.65
CA MET A 1 6.71 -21.46 -14.27
C MET A 1 5.70 -20.72 -13.41
N THR A 2 4.69 -21.42 -12.92
CA THR A 2 3.68 -20.84 -12.03
C THR A 2 4.30 -20.56 -10.67
N ASP A 3 4.21 -19.32 -10.18
CA ASP A 3 4.65 -18.95 -8.82
C ASP A 3 3.73 -19.65 -7.80
N LYS A 4 4.18 -20.81 -7.30
CA LYS A 4 3.42 -21.66 -6.38
C LYS A 4 2.96 -20.89 -5.14
N ASN A 5 3.83 -20.05 -4.59
CA ASN A 5 3.51 -19.26 -3.40
C ASN A 5 2.43 -18.21 -3.69
N TYR A 6 2.46 -17.59 -4.87
CA TYR A 6 1.41 -16.66 -5.26
C TYR A 6 0.07 -17.35 -5.52
N SER A 7 0.10 -18.55 -6.10
CA SER A 7 -1.11 -19.35 -6.33
C SER A 7 -1.80 -19.69 -5.01
N GLU A 8 -1.03 -20.16 -4.02
CA GLU A 8 -1.53 -20.42 -2.66
C GLU A 8 -2.03 -19.15 -1.96
N PHE A 9 -1.37 -18.01 -2.19
CA PHE A 9 -1.86 -16.71 -1.71
C PHE A 9 -3.22 -16.36 -2.32
N LEU A 10 -3.45 -16.59 -3.62
CA LEU A 10 -4.73 -16.30 -4.25
C LEU A 10 -5.87 -17.15 -3.69
N GLU A 11 -5.63 -18.41 -3.33
CA GLU A 11 -6.66 -19.27 -2.73
C GLU A 11 -7.20 -18.70 -1.41
N ILE A 12 -6.37 -18.02 -0.62
CA ILE A 12 -6.79 -17.41 0.65
C ILE A 12 -7.48 -16.05 0.50
N THR A 13 -7.57 -15.50 -0.72
CA THR A 13 -8.25 -14.21 -1.00
C THR A 13 -9.77 -14.33 -1.02
N GLY A 14 -10.30 -15.54 -1.24
CA GLY A 14 -11.74 -15.80 -1.30
C GLY A 14 -12.45 -14.89 -2.32
N ALA A 15 -13.54 -14.24 -1.90
CA ALA A 15 -14.32 -13.34 -2.76
C ALA A 15 -13.54 -12.11 -3.27
N GLY A 16 -12.42 -11.75 -2.63
CA GLY A 16 -11.58 -10.63 -3.05
C GLY A 16 -10.57 -10.98 -4.15
N ARG A 17 -10.58 -12.21 -4.67
CA ARG A 17 -9.58 -12.71 -5.63
C ARG A 17 -9.46 -11.83 -6.87
N SER A 18 -10.58 -11.49 -7.50
CA SER A 18 -10.61 -10.66 -8.72
C SER A 18 -9.96 -9.31 -8.49
N PHE A 19 -10.23 -8.65 -7.36
CA PHE A 19 -9.62 -7.36 -7.02
C PHE A 19 -8.10 -7.47 -6.81
N VAL A 20 -7.63 -8.58 -6.24
CA VAL A 20 -6.20 -8.83 -6.03
C VAL A 20 -5.51 -9.10 -7.37
N GLU A 21 -6.13 -9.87 -8.25
CA GLU A 21 -5.64 -10.14 -9.61
C GLU A 21 -5.61 -8.85 -10.45
N ASP A 22 -6.64 -8.00 -10.38
CA ASP A 22 -6.68 -6.71 -11.09
C ASP A 22 -5.53 -5.76 -10.69
N ILE A 23 -5.17 -5.73 -9.41
CA ILE A 23 -4.03 -4.93 -8.93
C ILE A 23 -2.71 -5.59 -9.34
N ASN A 24 -2.63 -6.91 -9.24
CA ASN A 24 -1.45 -7.66 -9.67
C ASN A 24 -1.11 -7.38 -11.13
N ASP A 25 -2.10 -7.49 -12.01
CA ASP A 25 -1.90 -7.32 -13.45
C ASP A 25 -1.47 -5.90 -13.78
N LEU A 26 -2.13 -4.89 -13.18
CA LEU A 26 -1.70 -3.49 -13.27
C LEU A 26 -0.22 -3.29 -12.91
N LEU A 27 0.23 -3.90 -11.80
CA LEU A 27 1.59 -3.74 -11.31
C LEU A 27 2.61 -4.47 -12.20
N LEU A 28 2.28 -5.69 -12.66
CA LEU A 28 3.15 -6.46 -13.56
C LEU A 28 3.30 -5.79 -14.92
N ASP A 29 2.23 -5.25 -15.48
CA ASP A 29 2.24 -4.49 -16.74
C ASP A 29 3.07 -3.20 -16.63
N SER A 30 3.14 -2.64 -15.42
CA SER A 30 3.89 -1.41 -15.12
C SER A 30 5.33 -1.67 -14.69
N LYS A 31 5.96 -2.74 -15.19
CA LYS A 31 7.36 -3.12 -14.91
C LYS A 31 7.68 -3.31 -13.42
N CYS A 32 6.72 -3.71 -12.60
CA CYS A 32 7.04 -4.18 -11.26
C CYS A 32 7.51 -5.64 -11.30
N LYS A 33 8.42 -6.00 -10.40
CA LYS A 33 8.74 -7.38 -10.07
C LYS A 33 7.93 -7.80 -8.85
N ARG A 34 7.15 -8.87 -8.97
CA ARG A 34 6.46 -9.49 -7.84
C ARG A 34 7.40 -10.41 -7.06
N GLU A 35 7.36 -10.32 -5.74
CA GLU A 35 8.07 -11.21 -4.82
C GLU A 35 7.11 -11.71 -3.74
N THR A 36 6.95 -13.04 -3.67
CA THR A 36 6.06 -13.68 -2.70
C THR A 36 6.87 -14.40 -1.62
N LYS A 37 6.62 -14.05 -0.35
CA LYS A 37 7.24 -14.68 0.81
C LYS A 37 6.18 -15.19 1.78
N THR A 38 6.46 -16.32 2.44
CA THR A 38 5.67 -16.80 3.57
C THR A 38 6.18 -16.16 4.87
N SER A 39 5.28 -15.96 5.82
CA SER A 39 5.57 -15.41 7.13
C SER A 39 4.68 -16.06 8.18
N LYS A 40 4.98 -15.83 9.47
CA LYS A 40 4.12 -16.29 10.58
C LYS A 40 2.67 -15.78 10.47
N SER A 41 2.43 -14.69 9.74
CA SER A 41 1.10 -14.08 9.57
C SER A 41 0.45 -14.41 8.23
N GLY A 42 0.95 -15.40 7.49
CA GLY A 42 0.50 -15.74 6.14
C GLY A 42 1.47 -15.21 5.08
N PHE A 43 0.94 -14.83 3.92
CA PHE A 43 1.74 -14.38 2.78
C PHE A 43 2.04 -12.88 2.82
N LEU A 44 3.20 -12.54 2.27
CA LEU A 44 3.64 -11.19 1.95
C LEU A 44 3.97 -11.15 0.46
N VAL A 45 3.11 -10.50 -0.33
CA VAL A 45 3.31 -10.34 -1.78
C VAL A 45 3.71 -8.91 -2.06
N SER A 46 4.98 -8.69 -2.40
CA SER A 46 5.57 -7.37 -2.62
C SER A 46 5.73 -7.09 -4.10
N TYR A 47 5.54 -5.83 -4.51
CA TYR A 47 5.78 -5.36 -5.87
C TYR A 47 6.88 -4.29 -5.81
N LEU A 48 7.99 -4.58 -6.49
CA LEU A 48 9.18 -3.74 -6.51
C LEU A 48 9.33 -3.13 -7.89
N LEU A 49 9.60 -1.83 -7.94
CA LEU A 49 9.97 -1.17 -9.20
C LEU A 49 11.27 -1.80 -9.73
N GLN A 50 11.29 -2.23 -10.99
CA GLN A 50 12.42 -2.99 -11.53
C GLN A 50 13.72 -2.19 -11.64
N ASP A 51 13.63 -0.88 -11.85
CA ASP A 51 14.74 0.06 -11.99
C ASP A 51 15.39 0.40 -10.64
N THR A 52 14.59 0.79 -9.64
CA THR A 52 15.08 1.25 -8.33
C THR A 52 15.15 0.15 -7.28
N LYS A 53 14.51 -1.00 -7.53
CA LYS A 53 14.27 -2.07 -6.56
C LYS A 53 13.51 -1.63 -5.30
N LYS A 54 12.92 -0.42 -5.29
CA LYS A 54 12.10 0.04 -4.17
C LYS A 54 10.74 -0.65 -4.20
N THR A 55 10.25 -1.05 -3.04
CA THR A 55 8.90 -1.60 -2.90
C THR A 55 7.87 -0.48 -3.08
N LEU A 56 7.00 -0.64 -4.08
CA LEU A 56 5.87 0.25 -4.34
C LEU A 56 4.64 -0.16 -3.54
N ALA A 57 4.32 -1.46 -3.53
CA ALA A 57 3.14 -1.96 -2.85
C ALA A 57 3.36 -3.36 -2.27
N THR A 58 2.55 -3.74 -1.29
CA THR A 58 2.59 -5.06 -0.68
C THR A 58 1.22 -5.51 -0.21
N PHE A 59 0.77 -6.70 -0.62
CA PHE A 59 -0.35 -7.36 0.03
C PHE A 59 0.08 -7.95 1.37
N VAL A 60 -0.73 -7.69 2.40
CA VAL A 60 -0.53 -8.17 3.76
C VAL A 60 -1.77 -8.91 4.24
N CYS A 61 -1.56 -10.11 4.77
CA CYS A 61 -2.62 -10.89 5.41
C CYS A 61 -2.90 -10.33 6.82
N ARG A 62 -4.18 -10.07 7.13
CA ARG A 62 -4.67 -9.68 8.46
C ARG A 62 -5.83 -10.56 8.87
N LYS A 63 -6.14 -10.56 10.17
CA LYS A 63 -7.33 -11.26 10.72
C LYS A 63 -8.63 -10.82 10.04
N THR A 64 -8.70 -9.57 9.58
CA THR A 64 -9.87 -8.97 8.94
C THR A 64 -9.85 -9.10 7.40
N GLY A 65 -8.98 -9.94 6.85
CA GLY A 65 -8.80 -10.10 5.41
C GLY A 65 -7.49 -9.48 4.87
N ILE A 66 -7.34 -9.52 3.56
CA ILE A 66 -6.14 -9.03 2.86
C ILE A 66 -6.25 -7.51 2.71
N LYS A 67 -5.14 -6.83 3.03
CA LYS A 67 -4.98 -5.39 2.79
C LYS A 67 -3.84 -5.16 1.81
N ILE A 68 -3.88 -4.03 1.12
CA ILE A 68 -2.73 -3.52 0.38
C ILE A 68 -2.06 -2.41 1.18
N ARG A 69 -0.74 -2.49 1.30
CA ARG A 69 0.08 -1.38 1.75
C ARG A 69 0.69 -0.72 0.52
N VAL A 70 0.42 0.56 0.33
CA VAL A 70 1.09 1.38 -0.69
C VAL A 70 2.23 2.16 -0.02
N PHE A 71 3.36 2.28 -0.70
CA PHE A 71 4.54 3.01 -0.23
C PHE A 71 4.80 4.24 -1.10
N PRO A 72 3.89 5.23 -1.08
CA PRO A 72 4.00 6.36 -1.98
C PRO A 72 5.27 7.17 -1.70
N GLN A 73 5.77 7.84 -2.74
CA GLN A 73 6.93 8.73 -2.71
C GLN A 73 6.55 10.14 -3.16
N HIS A 74 5.45 10.31 -3.89
CA HIS A 74 5.10 11.56 -4.56
C HIS A 74 3.78 12.17 -4.05
N LEU A 75 3.40 11.91 -2.79
CA LEU A 75 2.12 12.33 -2.18
C LEU A 75 1.75 13.80 -2.42
N ASN A 76 2.73 14.69 -2.34
CA ASN A 76 2.51 16.13 -2.49
C ASN A 76 2.23 16.55 -3.94
N GLU A 77 2.51 15.69 -4.92
CA GLU A 77 2.25 15.96 -6.34
C GLU A 77 0.82 15.64 -6.76
N TYR A 78 0.06 14.94 -5.91
CA TYR A 78 -1.33 14.57 -6.17
C TYR A 78 -2.21 14.73 -4.93
N ALA A 79 -1.97 15.76 -4.12
CA ALA A 79 -2.78 16.06 -2.93
C ALA A 79 -4.29 16.11 -3.27
N ASP A 80 -4.65 16.73 -4.40
CA ASP A 80 -6.04 16.79 -4.89
C ASP A 80 -6.69 15.40 -5.05
N PHE A 81 -5.90 14.37 -5.41
CA PHE A 81 -6.42 13.00 -5.47
C PHE A 81 -6.74 12.45 -4.08
N LEU A 82 -5.93 12.76 -3.05
CA LEU A 82 -6.20 12.33 -1.68
C LEU A 82 -7.54 12.89 -1.18
N ASP A 83 -7.87 14.11 -1.59
CA ASP A 83 -9.14 14.78 -1.28
C ASP A 83 -10.34 14.08 -1.94
N THR A 84 -10.13 13.31 -3.01
CA THR A 84 -11.18 12.51 -3.65
C THR A 84 -11.42 11.14 -3.02
N LEU A 85 -10.58 10.71 -2.07
CA LEU A 85 -10.70 9.38 -1.49
C LEU A 85 -12.04 9.20 -0.75
N PRO A 86 -12.66 8.00 -0.81
CA PRO A 86 -13.86 7.70 -0.04
C PRO A 86 -13.65 7.93 1.47
N ALA A 87 -14.70 8.40 2.15
CA ALA A 87 -14.65 8.72 3.58
C ALA A 87 -14.10 7.57 4.45
N LYS A 88 -14.42 6.32 4.08
CA LYS A 88 -13.91 5.13 4.76
C LYS A 88 -12.39 4.99 4.62
N MET A 89 -11.83 5.21 3.43
CA MET A 89 -10.38 5.16 3.19
C MET A 89 -9.67 6.29 3.92
N LYS A 90 -10.20 7.53 3.85
CA LYS A 90 -9.68 8.67 4.60
C LYS A 90 -9.65 8.39 6.10
N LYS A 91 -10.72 7.80 6.65
CA LYS A 91 -10.78 7.40 8.06
C LYS A 91 -9.72 6.36 8.42
N GLU A 92 -9.40 5.40 7.55
CA GLU A 92 -8.30 4.46 7.76
C GLU A 92 -6.93 5.17 7.83
N ILE A 93 -6.69 6.13 6.93
CA ILE A 93 -5.46 6.93 6.88
C ILE A 93 -5.34 7.82 8.14
N ILE A 94 -6.41 8.51 8.52
CA ILE A 94 -6.47 9.38 9.70
C ILE A 94 -6.24 8.57 10.98
N LYS A 95 -6.78 7.33 11.06
CA LYS A 95 -6.59 6.45 12.21
C LYS A 95 -5.18 5.87 12.31
N ALA A 96 -4.39 5.91 11.24
CA ALA A 96 -3.02 5.42 11.28
C ALA A 96 -2.19 6.17 12.33
N SER A 97 -1.22 5.46 12.92
CA SER A 97 -0.34 6.03 13.94
C SER A 97 0.48 7.19 13.39
N SER A 98 0.69 8.20 14.24
CA SER A 98 1.59 9.31 13.92
C SER A 98 3.02 8.81 13.69
N CYS A 99 3.75 9.48 12.80
CA CYS A 99 5.16 9.15 12.61
C CYS A 99 5.97 9.62 13.82
N LYS A 100 6.40 8.67 14.66
CA LYS A 100 7.25 8.97 15.82
C LYS A 100 8.55 9.68 15.44
N ARG A 101 9.16 9.33 14.29
CA ARG A 101 10.42 9.94 13.81
C ARG A 101 10.27 11.39 13.34
N LEU A 102 9.08 11.80 12.86
CA LEU A 102 8.80 13.21 12.55
C LEU A 102 8.61 14.05 13.82
N VAL A 103 8.15 13.43 14.92
CA VAL A 103 7.98 14.09 16.22
C VAL A 103 9.30 14.12 17.01
N ASN A 104 10.01 12.99 17.06
CA ASN A 104 11.31 12.83 17.71
C ASN A 104 12.21 11.93 16.83
N PRO A 105 13.31 12.46 16.25
CA PRO A 105 14.18 11.72 15.34
C PRO A 105 14.74 10.38 15.90
N ASN A 106 14.88 10.30 17.23
CA ASN A 106 15.40 9.13 17.94
C ASN A 106 14.31 8.09 18.28
N ASP A 107 13.02 8.44 18.16
CA ASP A 107 11.91 7.55 18.46
C ASP A 107 11.49 6.74 17.23
N CYS A 108 12.21 5.65 16.94
CA CYS A 108 11.74 4.53 16.12
C CYS A 108 12.79 3.42 16.07
N ASN A 109 12.54 2.37 15.29
CA ASN A 109 13.63 1.51 14.85
C ASN A 109 14.69 2.35 14.10
N PRO A 110 16.01 2.18 14.36
CA PRO A 110 17.07 2.93 13.68
C PRO A 110 16.98 2.87 12.15
N LYS A 111 16.54 1.72 11.59
CA LYS A 111 16.35 1.48 10.14
C LYS A 111 15.04 2.06 9.57
N CYS A 112 14.25 2.82 10.35
CA CYS A 112 13.00 3.40 9.90
C CYS A 112 13.24 4.47 8.82
N ALA A 113 12.65 4.31 7.64
CA ALA A 113 12.79 5.23 6.51
C ALA A 113 12.01 6.56 6.64
N MET A 114 11.63 6.96 7.86
CA MET A 114 10.71 8.07 8.17
C MET A 114 9.29 7.86 7.61
N GLY A 115 8.33 8.59 8.18
CA GLY A 115 6.92 8.54 7.78
C GLY A 115 6.59 9.49 6.64
N TYR A 116 5.31 9.77 6.49
CA TYR A 116 4.77 10.69 5.52
C TYR A 116 4.35 11.99 6.18
N ASP A 117 4.51 13.07 5.44
CA ASP A 117 4.00 14.41 5.74
C ASP A 117 3.29 14.91 4.48
N PHE A 118 1.97 15.04 4.54
CA PHE A 118 1.12 15.31 3.38
C PHE A 118 -0.13 16.09 3.78
N ILE A 119 -0.84 16.64 2.79
CA ILE A 119 -2.10 17.34 2.97
C ILE A 119 -3.24 16.48 2.41
N MET A 120 -4.36 16.42 3.13
CA MET A 120 -5.62 15.82 2.69
C MET A 120 -6.76 16.60 3.34
N ASP A 121 -7.76 17.00 2.56
CA ASP A 121 -8.89 17.84 2.97
C ASP A 121 -8.44 19.14 3.67
N MET A 122 -7.42 19.81 3.10
CA MET A 122 -6.78 21.01 3.65
C MET A 122 -6.11 20.83 5.03
N GLU A 123 -6.03 19.61 5.55
CA GLU A 123 -5.37 19.29 6.82
C GLU A 123 -4.03 18.60 6.59
N ARG A 124 -3.02 18.96 7.41
CA ARG A 124 -1.70 18.35 7.37
C ARG A 124 -1.66 17.08 8.24
N TYR A 125 -1.15 16.00 7.67
CA TYR A 125 -1.05 14.70 8.33
C TYR A 125 0.39 14.16 8.35
N GLN A 126 0.86 13.80 9.55
CA GLN A 126 2.18 13.19 9.77
C GLN A 126 2.05 11.73 10.21
N LYS A 127 2.03 10.79 9.27
CA LYS A 127 1.64 9.39 9.52
C LYS A 127 2.78 8.39 9.31
N CYS A 128 2.74 7.29 10.07
CA CYS A 128 3.73 6.22 9.98
C CYS A 128 3.71 5.55 8.59
N ARG A 129 4.88 5.41 7.96
CA ARG A 129 5.05 4.82 6.62
C ARG A 129 4.38 3.45 6.46
N TYR A 130 4.44 2.61 7.49
CA TYR A 130 3.93 1.25 7.43
C TYR A 130 2.44 1.12 7.77
N MET A 131 1.81 2.20 8.23
CA MET A 131 0.40 2.20 8.68
C MET A 131 -0.49 3.17 7.89
N ALA A 132 0.05 4.28 7.39
CA ALA A 132 -0.71 5.35 6.74
C ALA A 132 -1.59 4.83 5.60
N PHE A 133 -0.99 4.12 4.65
CA PHE A 133 -1.67 3.63 3.45
C PHE A 133 -1.81 2.11 3.47
N MET A 134 -2.30 1.57 4.59
CA MET A 134 -2.70 0.16 4.71
C MET A 134 -4.21 0.03 4.46
N LEU A 135 -4.56 -0.01 3.18
CA LEU A 135 -5.92 0.13 2.68
C LEU A 135 -6.63 -1.22 2.58
N SER A 136 -7.90 -1.24 2.95
CA SER A 136 -8.78 -2.39 2.71
C SER A 136 -9.11 -2.51 1.22
N ILE A 137 -9.07 -3.73 0.67
CA ILE A 137 -9.43 -4.01 -0.73
C ILE A 137 -10.90 -4.41 -0.78
N THR A 138 -11.73 -3.54 -1.33
CA THR A 138 -13.19 -3.71 -1.46
C THR A 138 -13.65 -3.16 -2.80
N GLU A 139 -14.88 -3.46 -3.19
CA GLU A 139 -15.48 -2.92 -4.42
C GLU A 139 -15.45 -1.38 -4.47
N GLU A 140 -15.67 -0.70 -3.35
CA GLU A 140 -15.57 0.77 -3.27
C GLU A 140 -14.13 1.30 -3.42
N SER A 141 -13.12 0.56 -2.95
CA SER A 141 -11.74 1.07 -2.83
C SER A 141 -10.85 0.69 -4.01
N ILE A 142 -11.22 -0.34 -4.78
CA ILE A 142 -10.36 -0.92 -5.82
C ILE A 142 -9.96 0.09 -6.89
N SER A 143 -10.90 0.90 -7.37
CA SER A 143 -10.63 1.93 -8.38
C SER A 143 -9.68 3.01 -7.87
N TYR A 144 -9.85 3.44 -6.62
CA TYR A 144 -8.96 4.41 -5.97
C TYR A 144 -7.58 3.84 -5.69
N ILE A 145 -7.48 2.57 -5.26
CA ILE A 145 -6.19 1.90 -5.07
C ILE A 145 -5.43 1.82 -6.40
N LYS A 146 -6.10 1.43 -7.49
CA LYS A 146 -5.48 1.38 -8.82
C LYS A 146 -5.01 2.77 -9.26
N LYS A 147 -5.85 3.79 -9.10
CA LYS A 147 -5.49 5.18 -9.43
C LYS A 147 -4.31 5.69 -8.59
N PHE A 148 -4.27 5.34 -7.30
CA PHE A 148 -3.15 5.68 -6.41
C PHE A 148 -1.84 5.05 -6.89
N LEU A 149 -1.87 3.76 -7.24
CA LEU A 149 -0.71 3.08 -7.80
C LEU A 149 -0.27 3.70 -9.13
N GLN A 150 -1.22 4.09 -9.99
CA GLN A 150 -0.93 4.76 -11.25
C GLN A 150 -0.21 6.10 -11.05
N TYR A 151 -0.65 6.93 -10.11
CA TYR A 151 0.05 8.19 -9.78
C TYR A 151 1.52 7.94 -9.39
N GLU A 152 1.79 6.85 -8.67
CA GLU A 152 3.14 6.48 -8.27
C GLU A 152 3.97 5.85 -9.40
N LEU A 153 3.33 5.25 -10.40
CA LEU A 153 3.98 4.61 -11.56
C LEU A 153 4.27 5.58 -12.71
N MET A 154 3.59 6.73 -12.76
CA MET A 154 3.75 7.76 -13.79
C MET A 154 4.93 8.71 -13.54
N LYS A 155 5.76 8.45 -12.51
CA LYS A 155 6.79 9.36 -12.00
C LYS A 155 8.16 8.69 -11.96
#